data_AF-A0AAN9BKP3-F1
#
_entry.id   AF-A0AAN9BKP3-F1
#
_cell.length_a   1.000
_cell.length_b   1.000
_cell.length_c   1.000
_cell.angle_alpha   90.00
_cell.angle_beta   90.00
_cell.angle_gamma   90.00
#
_symmetry.space_group_name_H-M   'P 1'
#
loop_
_entity.id
_entity.type
_entity.pdbx_description
1 polymer ?
#
loop_
_entity_poly.entity_id
_entity_poly.type
_entity_poly.pdbx_seq_one_letter_code
_entity_poly.pdbx_strand_id
1 'polypeptide(L)'
;MLTSLYYMKLASLVIVLSAVTVIFYTQWWTLRLPGQNAAPPLAPIDSVTALRHMVSSHNAVIEGKPSQGAYNEDNVTALSKPSQGTHKEDNVTAGGKPSQPPLATDRYMIYDCKGACGGWADRLKGIAIAYVIANLTHRRFGIRINDIPCPLREFLLPAEVPWDLPDSLDLKSDAKMYNRLGSVAFYNSMPSVNFSEVFTARVTLFKANLDYFDLLKKNARYERQLQWMRPLTNDQIFARIFHQLFRPAPRVDRALQSALASAKPSPDDRLLCGHVRFASNSEMLRDSVRRHTTDHGHTVLRFLQSLDPASPLFNVTTATAALPPSNATATAALPPSYAKADNYRFFVTSDSKVYIDQAGEVFGARFVRTSGQFVHVDRKGGQRGQEVCEGFTKVLVDQQLLARCDVLVVSMSGLSRQAAYIRGTDSGLYCILMTGQLIQCQRRHLRQLYHVMG
;
A
#
# COMPACT_ATOMS: atom_id res chain seq x y z
N MET A 1 2.73 -7.64 58.09
CA MET A 1 1.38 -8.22 58.20
C MET A 1 0.37 -7.63 57.21
N LEU A 2 0.32 -6.31 57.00
CA LEU A 2 -0.66 -5.67 56.09
C LEU A 2 -0.54 -6.07 54.60
N THR A 3 0.66 -6.35 54.10
CA THR A 3 0.88 -6.79 52.72
C THR A 3 0.33 -8.20 52.44
N SER A 4 0.42 -9.11 53.42
CA SER A 4 -0.08 -10.49 53.26
C SER A 4 -1.62 -10.54 53.19
N LEU A 5 -2.31 -9.71 53.97
CA LEU A 5 -3.78 -9.60 53.92
C LEU A 5 -4.28 -9.06 52.58
N TYR A 6 -3.51 -8.17 51.94
CA TYR A 6 -3.86 -7.59 50.64
C TYR A 6 -3.77 -8.63 49.53
N TYR A 7 -2.73 -9.47 49.53
CA TYR A 7 -2.58 -10.56 48.56
C TYR A 7 -3.66 -11.64 48.71
N MET A 8 -4.08 -11.97 49.93
CA MET A 8 -5.17 -12.94 50.13
C MET A 8 -6.52 -12.42 49.61
N LYS A 9 -6.82 -11.11 49.79
CA LYS A 9 -8.06 -10.53 49.24
C LYS A 9 -8.07 -10.49 47.71
N LEU A 10 -6.92 -10.24 47.08
CA LEU A 10 -6.78 -10.27 45.62
C LEU A 10 -6.93 -11.69 45.06
N ALA A 11 -6.33 -12.70 45.71
CA ALA A 11 -6.47 -14.09 45.30
C ALA A 11 -7.93 -14.57 45.35
N SER A 12 -8.66 -14.23 46.42
CA SER A 12 -10.09 -14.56 46.54
C SER A 12 -10.94 -13.87 45.48
N LEU A 13 -10.64 -12.62 45.12
CA LEU A 13 -11.35 -11.90 44.07
C LEU A 13 -11.16 -12.55 42.68
N VAL A 14 -9.94 -13.02 42.38
CA VAL A 14 -9.64 -13.71 41.12
C VAL A 14 -10.37 -15.05 41.02
N ILE A 15 -10.46 -15.80 42.12
CA ILE A 15 -11.20 -17.08 42.16
C ILE A 15 -12.70 -16.85 41.92
N VAL A 16 -13.29 -15.84 42.55
CA VAL A 16 -14.72 -15.52 42.37
C VAL A 16 -15.01 -15.08 40.94
N LEU A 17 -14.18 -14.23 40.34
CA LEU A 17 -14.36 -13.79 38.95
C LEU A 17 -14.22 -14.94 37.94
N SER A 18 -13.31 -15.89 38.22
CA SER A 18 -13.12 -17.09 37.41
C SER A 18 -14.36 -17.98 37.44
N ALA A 19 -14.94 -18.21 38.63
CA ALA A 19 -16.14 -19.03 38.80
C ALA A 19 -17.38 -18.41 38.11
N VAL A 20 -17.56 -17.09 38.20
CA VAL A 20 -18.66 -16.39 37.52
C VAL A 20 -18.55 -16.52 35.99
N THR A 21 -17.34 -16.44 35.44
CA THR A 21 -17.11 -16.56 34.00
C THR A 21 -17.46 -17.96 33.47
N VAL A 22 -17.17 -19.02 34.24
CA VAL A 22 -17.52 -20.41 33.89
C VAL A 22 -19.03 -20.65 33.95
N ILE A 23 -19.75 -20.03 34.90
CA ILE A 23 -21.21 -20.14 35.01
C ILE A 23 -21.90 -19.48 33.81
N PHE A 24 -21.43 -18.30 33.37
CA PHE A 24 -21.98 -17.64 32.18
C PHE A 24 -21.70 -18.42 30.89
N TYR A 25 -20.53 -19.06 30.76
CA TYR A 25 -20.21 -19.86 29.58
C TYR A 25 -21.01 -21.15 29.48
N THR A 26 -21.30 -21.79 30.62
CA THR A 26 -22.06 -23.06 30.65
C THR A 26 -23.56 -22.85 30.47
N GLN A 27 -24.13 -21.72 30.90
CA GLN A 27 -25.54 -21.39 30.64
C GLN A 27 -25.81 -20.90 29.21
N TRP A 28 -24.81 -20.37 28.50
CA TRP A 28 -24.98 -19.93 27.11
C TRP A 28 -24.98 -21.10 26.10
N TRP A 29 -24.47 -22.27 26.49
CA TRP A 29 -24.34 -23.42 25.61
C TRP A 29 -25.56 -24.36 25.59
N THR A 30 -26.48 -24.23 26.55
CA THR A 30 -27.63 -25.15 26.71
C THR A 30 -28.96 -24.63 26.15
N LEU A 31 -28.99 -23.46 25.51
CA LEU A 31 -30.20 -22.92 24.85
C LEU A 31 -30.00 -22.83 23.32
N ARG A 32 -30.14 -23.96 22.63
CA ARG A 32 -30.50 -24.03 21.21
C ARG A 32 -31.62 -25.05 21.01
N LEU A 33 -32.81 -24.56 20.68
CA LEU A 33 -33.90 -25.35 20.10
C LEU A 33 -33.84 -25.31 18.56
N PRO A 34 -34.36 -26.34 17.88
CA PRO A 34 -34.40 -26.46 16.41
C PRO A 34 -35.74 -25.94 15.83
N GLY A 35 -35.73 -25.45 14.58
CA GLY A 35 -36.96 -25.36 13.78
C GLY A 35 -37.11 -24.14 12.86
N GLN A 36 -36.97 -24.40 11.55
CA GLN A 36 -37.72 -23.89 10.38
C GLN A 36 -38.12 -22.39 10.26
N ASN A 37 -37.77 -21.77 9.13
CA ASN A 37 -38.70 -21.57 8.01
C ASN A 37 -38.02 -20.99 6.76
N ALA A 38 -38.39 -21.56 5.60
CA ALA A 38 -37.92 -21.17 4.28
C ALA A 38 -38.51 -19.81 3.85
N ALA A 39 -37.69 -18.98 3.21
CA ALA A 39 -38.13 -17.74 2.58
C ALA A 39 -38.38 -17.97 1.06
N PRO A 40 -39.39 -17.29 0.47
CA PRO A 40 -39.77 -17.47 -0.93
C PRO A 40 -38.76 -16.80 -1.89
N PRO A 41 -38.74 -17.21 -3.19
CA PRO A 41 -37.81 -16.66 -4.16
C PRO A 41 -38.25 -15.24 -4.57
N LEU A 42 -37.33 -14.27 -4.45
CA LEU A 42 -37.49 -12.94 -5.01
C LEU A 42 -37.00 -12.91 -6.46
N ALA A 43 -37.84 -12.36 -7.33
CA ALA A 43 -37.62 -12.16 -8.76
C ALA A 43 -36.39 -11.27 -9.05
N PRO A 44 -35.76 -11.40 -10.25
CA PRO A 44 -34.53 -10.68 -10.57
C PRO A 44 -34.83 -9.22 -10.92
N ILE A 45 -34.21 -8.29 -10.18
CA ILE A 45 -34.10 -6.88 -10.56
C ILE A 45 -32.72 -6.66 -11.17
N ASP A 46 -32.74 -6.25 -12.44
CA ASP A 46 -31.59 -5.99 -13.30
C ASP A 46 -30.65 -4.93 -12.70
N SER A 47 -29.46 -5.36 -12.28
CA SER A 47 -28.40 -4.50 -11.74
C SER A 47 -27.02 -4.98 -12.23
N VAL A 48 -26.91 -5.23 -13.54
CA VAL A 48 -25.76 -5.89 -14.19
C VAL A 48 -24.65 -4.92 -14.63
N THR A 49 -24.88 -3.61 -14.68
CA THR A 49 -23.91 -2.68 -15.31
C THR A 49 -22.71 -2.33 -14.41
N ALA A 50 -22.86 -2.33 -13.08
CA ALA A 50 -21.75 -2.02 -12.17
C ALA A 50 -20.82 -3.23 -11.90
N LEU A 51 -21.32 -4.46 -12.03
CA LEU A 51 -20.56 -5.68 -11.75
C LEU A 51 -19.70 -6.16 -12.93
N ARG A 52 -20.13 -5.95 -14.19
CA ARG A 52 -19.39 -6.43 -15.37
C ARG A 52 -17.99 -5.83 -15.52
N HIS A 53 -17.78 -4.59 -15.08
CA HIS A 53 -16.47 -3.93 -15.18
C HIS A 53 -15.45 -4.39 -14.13
N MET A 54 -15.90 -4.97 -13.00
CA MET A 54 -14.98 -5.50 -12.00
C MET A 54 -14.50 -6.93 -12.31
N VAL A 55 -15.11 -7.65 -13.25
CA VAL A 55 -14.72 -9.05 -13.54
C VAL A 55 -14.03 -9.20 -14.89
N SER A 56 -14.30 -8.33 -15.88
CA SER A 56 -13.85 -8.53 -17.26
C SER A 56 -12.41 -8.11 -17.58
N SER A 57 -11.74 -7.32 -16.74
CA SER A 57 -10.45 -6.68 -17.10
C SER A 57 -9.18 -7.44 -16.67
N HIS A 58 -9.26 -8.71 -16.26
CA HIS A 58 -8.10 -9.40 -15.66
C HIS A 58 -7.71 -10.78 -16.21
N ASN A 59 -8.42 -11.35 -17.18
CA ASN A 59 -7.97 -12.58 -17.84
C ASN A 59 -6.92 -12.36 -18.96
N ALA A 60 -6.43 -11.13 -19.16
CA ALA A 60 -5.51 -10.80 -20.26
C ALA A 60 -4.14 -10.24 -19.82
N VAL A 61 -3.83 -10.16 -18.52
CA VAL A 61 -2.64 -9.41 -18.01
C VAL A 61 -1.49 -10.32 -17.56
N ILE A 62 -1.59 -11.66 -17.66
CA ILE A 62 -0.52 -12.56 -17.17
C ILE A 62 0.43 -13.07 -18.28
N GLU A 63 0.17 -12.84 -19.57
CA GLU A 63 1.11 -13.25 -20.63
C GLU A 63 1.37 -12.11 -21.63
N GLY A 64 2.29 -11.22 -21.30
CA GLY A 64 2.87 -10.24 -22.23
C GLY A 64 4.28 -10.65 -22.64
N LYS A 65 4.43 -11.26 -23.82
CA LYS A 65 5.73 -11.41 -24.50
C LYS A 65 6.29 -10.03 -24.85
N PRO A 66 7.60 -9.76 -24.67
CA PRO A 66 8.18 -8.49 -25.06
C PRO A 66 8.27 -8.38 -26.59
N SER A 67 7.72 -7.30 -27.15
CA SER A 67 7.91 -6.88 -28.54
C SER A 67 9.31 -6.29 -28.70
N GLN A 68 10.10 -6.85 -29.61
CA GLN A 68 11.39 -6.30 -30.04
C GLN A 68 11.14 -5.03 -30.86
N GLY A 69 11.63 -3.90 -30.38
CA GLY A 69 11.75 -2.66 -31.15
C GLY A 69 13.21 -2.22 -31.12
N ALA A 70 13.89 -2.33 -32.26
CA ALA A 70 15.25 -1.85 -32.45
C ALA A 70 15.24 -0.32 -32.46
N TYR A 71 16.07 0.29 -31.61
CA TYR A 71 16.40 1.72 -31.66
C TYR A 71 17.71 1.86 -32.44
N ASN A 72 17.68 2.66 -33.51
CA ASN A 72 18.85 3.09 -34.26
C ASN A 72 19.05 4.58 -33.95
N GLU A 73 20.16 4.92 -33.31
CA GLU A 73 20.65 6.29 -33.21
C GLU A 73 21.41 6.60 -34.50
N ASP A 74 21.07 7.68 -35.20
CA ASP A 74 22.05 8.52 -35.90
C ASP A 74 21.45 9.85 -36.42
N ASN A 75 22.21 10.90 -36.13
CA ASN A 75 22.37 12.18 -36.83
C ASN A 75 21.40 13.37 -36.67
N VAL A 76 22.02 14.44 -36.16
CA VAL A 76 21.61 15.85 -36.14
C VAL A 76 22.32 16.58 -37.29
N THR A 77 21.60 17.17 -38.25
CA THR A 77 21.73 18.61 -38.64
C THR A 77 20.78 19.03 -39.77
N ALA A 78 20.32 20.29 -39.64
CA ALA A 78 19.97 21.29 -40.66
C ALA A 78 18.54 21.43 -41.22
N LEU A 79 18.13 22.71 -41.25
CA LEU A 79 16.89 23.33 -41.72
C LEU A 79 16.48 22.98 -43.16
N SER A 80 15.17 22.79 -43.38
CA SER A 80 14.39 23.48 -44.43
C SER A 80 12.87 23.36 -44.21
N LYS A 81 12.13 24.37 -44.68
CA LYS A 81 10.68 24.60 -44.54
C LYS A 81 9.85 23.87 -45.63
N PRO A 82 8.51 23.84 -45.56
CA PRO A 82 7.70 22.64 -45.75
C PRO A 82 7.18 22.41 -47.16
N SER A 83 7.00 21.13 -47.52
CA SER A 83 6.24 20.67 -48.68
C SER A 83 4.93 20.04 -48.20
N GLN A 84 3.81 20.53 -48.75
CA GLN A 84 2.48 19.97 -48.58
C GLN A 84 2.38 18.64 -49.34
N GLY A 85 2.20 17.53 -48.61
CA GLY A 85 1.89 16.22 -49.18
C GLY A 85 0.68 15.63 -48.47
N THR A 86 -0.43 15.55 -49.18
CA THR A 86 -1.69 14.94 -48.76
C THR A 86 -1.56 13.41 -48.76
N HIS A 87 -1.31 12.82 -47.59
CA HIS A 87 -1.46 11.39 -47.38
C HIS A 87 -2.80 11.08 -46.71
N LYS A 88 -3.61 10.29 -47.42
CA LYS A 88 -4.82 9.61 -46.95
C LYS A 88 -4.39 8.55 -45.94
N GLU A 89 -4.66 8.78 -44.66
CA GLU A 89 -4.57 7.77 -43.61
C GLU A 89 -5.87 6.96 -43.58
N ASP A 90 -5.72 5.64 -43.79
CA ASP A 90 -6.79 4.67 -43.64
C ASP A 90 -7.11 4.47 -42.15
N ASN A 91 -8.32 4.88 -41.76
CA ASN A 91 -8.90 4.71 -40.43
C ASN A 91 -9.12 3.23 -40.11
N VAL A 92 -8.15 2.62 -39.42
CA VAL A 92 -8.38 1.36 -38.69
C VAL A 92 -8.99 1.71 -37.33
N THR A 93 -10.31 1.58 -37.23
CA THR A 93 -11.09 1.72 -35.99
C THR A 93 -10.67 0.68 -34.95
N ALA A 94 -9.84 1.09 -34.00
CA ALA A 94 -9.60 0.35 -32.77
C ALA A 94 -10.88 0.33 -31.91
N GLY A 95 -11.27 -0.86 -31.47
CA GLY A 95 -12.47 -1.11 -30.69
C GLY A 95 -12.55 -0.22 -29.43
N GLY A 96 -13.52 0.68 -29.42
CA GLY A 96 -13.79 1.58 -28.30
C GLY A 96 -14.14 0.79 -27.05
N LYS A 97 -13.28 0.89 -26.03
CA LYS A 97 -13.61 0.50 -24.65
C LYS A 97 -14.83 1.34 -24.24
N PRO A 98 -15.97 0.74 -23.84
CA PRO A 98 -17.17 1.51 -23.52
C PRO A 98 -16.86 2.46 -22.37
N SER A 99 -16.84 3.76 -22.68
CA SER A 99 -16.76 4.84 -21.71
C SER A 99 -18.00 4.74 -20.82
N GLN A 100 -17.81 4.56 -19.51
CA GLN A 100 -18.95 4.57 -18.59
C GLN A 100 -19.71 5.89 -18.76
N PRO A 101 -21.04 5.87 -18.97
CA PRO A 101 -21.83 7.08 -18.95
C PRO A 101 -21.62 7.74 -17.57
N PRO A 102 -21.33 9.06 -17.52
CA PRO A 102 -21.08 9.73 -16.26
C PRO A 102 -22.30 9.52 -15.35
N LEU A 103 -22.06 8.94 -14.17
CA LEU A 103 -23.06 8.91 -13.10
C LEU A 103 -23.48 10.36 -12.85
N ALA A 104 -24.68 10.70 -13.30
CA ALA A 104 -25.29 12.03 -13.21
C ALA A 104 -25.72 12.34 -11.76
N THR A 105 -24.86 12.03 -10.78
CA THR A 105 -25.10 12.39 -9.39
C THR A 105 -24.33 13.66 -9.06
N ASP A 106 -25.01 14.60 -8.42
CA ASP A 106 -24.47 15.86 -7.91
C ASP A 106 -23.90 15.71 -6.49
N ARG A 107 -23.79 14.46 -6.01
CA ARG A 107 -23.34 14.07 -4.67
C ARG A 107 -21.90 13.58 -4.69
N TYR A 108 -21.10 14.04 -3.74
CA TYR A 108 -19.66 13.80 -3.68
C TYR A 108 -19.24 13.10 -2.39
N MET A 109 -18.23 12.24 -2.50
CA MET A 109 -17.46 11.65 -1.42
C MET A 109 -15.99 11.98 -1.67
N ILE A 110 -15.45 12.91 -0.91
CA ILE A 110 -14.12 13.48 -1.13
C ILE A 110 -13.23 13.02 0.01
N TYR A 111 -12.17 12.26 -0.29
CA TYR A 111 -11.10 12.09 0.68
C TYR A 111 -10.42 13.45 0.90
N ASP A 112 -10.59 14.03 2.09
CA ASP A 112 -10.05 15.33 2.42
C ASP A 112 -9.00 15.24 3.52
N CYS A 113 -7.77 15.58 3.15
CA CYS A 113 -6.67 15.67 4.09
C CYS A 113 -6.17 17.12 4.19
N LYS A 114 -6.57 17.76 5.29
CA LYS A 114 -6.02 19.03 5.80
C LYS A 114 -5.56 18.82 7.26
N GLY A 115 -4.33 19.20 7.57
CA GLY A 115 -3.65 18.96 8.85
C GLY A 115 -3.03 17.56 8.99
N ALA A 116 -3.00 17.03 10.21
CA ALA A 116 -2.45 15.69 10.45
C ALA A 116 -3.41 14.62 9.90
N CYS A 117 -2.95 13.77 8.98
CA CYS A 117 -3.69 12.61 8.46
C CYS A 117 -2.90 11.29 8.58
N GLY A 118 -1.68 11.35 9.11
CA GLY A 118 -0.73 10.26 8.98
C GLY A 118 0.04 10.32 7.67
N GLY A 119 1.10 9.51 7.60
CA GLY A 119 2.04 9.54 6.50
C GLY A 119 1.38 9.14 5.17
N TRP A 120 2.16 9.12 4.09
CA TRP A 120 1.63 8.78 2.77
C TRP A 120 0.82 7.46 2.75
N ALA A 121 1.32 6.44 3.42
CA ALA A 121 0.62 5.16 3.52
C ALA A 121 -0.72 5.23 4.29
N ASP A 122 -0.79 6.07 5.33
CA ASP A 122 -2.02 6.30 6.07
C ASP A 122 -3.07 7.01 5.21
N ARG A 123 -2.62 7.97 4.40
CA ARG A 123 -3.47 8.66 3.43
C ARG A 123 -4.01 7.72 2.37
N LEU A 124 -3.17 6.83 1.83
CA LEU A 124 -3.58 5.82 0.86
C LEU A 124 -4.67 4.88 1.41
N LYS A 125 -4.60 4.48 2.68
CA LYS A 125 -5.68 3.70 3.32
C LYS A 125 -6.99 4.50 3.36
N GLY A 126 -6.91 5.76 3.79
CA GLY A 126 -8.05 6.67 3.84
C GLY A 126 -8.70 6.93 2.47
N ILE A 127 -7.88 7.14 1.44
CA ILE A 127 -8.31 7.29 0.04
C ILE A 127 -9.04 6.02 -0.42
N ALA A 128 -8.46 4.85 -0.16
CA ALA A 128 -9.01 3.59 -0.64
C ALA A 128 -10.38 3.30 -0.01
N ILE A 129 -10.55 3.51 1.31
CA ILE A 129 -11.86 3.34 1.95
C ILE A 129 -12.87 4.40 1.49
N ALA A 130 -12.45 5.65 1.29
CA ALA A 130 -13.31 6.72 0.78
C ALA A 130 -13.86 6.37 -0.61
N TYR A 131 -13.02 5.80 -1.48
CA TYR A 131 -13.42 5.31 -2.79
C TYR A 131 -14.47 4.19 -2.70
N VAL A 132 -14.27 3.20 -1.82
CA VAL A 132 -15.27 2.13 -1.64
C VAL A 132 -16.59 2.69 -1.13
N ILE A 133 -16.57 3.58 -0.13
CA ILE A 133 -17.79 4.21 0.40
C ILE A 133 -18.49 5.06 -0.66
N ALA A 134 -17.74 5.78 -1.51
CA ALA A 134 -18.29 6.55 -2.63
C ALA A 134 -19.13 5.65 -3.55
N ASN A 135 -18.58 4.48 -3.91
CA ASN A 135 -19.27 3.50 -4.74
C ASN A 135 -20.52 2.92 -4.04
N LEU A 136 -20.43 2.58 -2.75
CA LEU A 136 -21.56 2.05 -1.97
C LEU A 136 -22.71 3.05 -1.79
N THR A 137 -22.43 4.34 -1.90
CA THR A 137 -23.41 5.42 -1.71
C THR A 137 -23.78 6.13 -3.01
N HIS A 138 -23.31 5.62 -4.16
CA HIS A 138 -23.53 6.21 -5.49
C HIS A 138 -23.12 7.69 -5.58
N ARG A 139 -21.95 8.02 -5.02
CA ARG A 139 -21.36 9.36 -4.99
C ARG A 139 -20.18 9.43 -5.95
N ARG A 140 -19.94 10.60 -6.53
CA ARG A 140 -18.69 10.91 -7.23
C ARG A 140 -17.54 10.93 -6.23
N PHE A 141 -16.51 10.13 -6.50
CA PHE A 141 -15.31 10.09 -5.68
C PHE A 141 -14.39 11.26 -6.04
N GLY A 142 -13.70 11.83 -5.05
CA GLY A 142 -12.62 12.78 -5.30
C GLY A 142 -11.55 12.80 -4.21
N ILE A 143 -10.42 13.42 -4.52
CA ILE A 143 -9.26 13.50 -3.61
C ILE A 143 -8.83 14.96 -3.46
N ARG A 144 -8.70 15.41 -2.21
CA ARG A 144 -8.15 16.72 -1.85
C ARG A 144 -7.11 16.57 -0.74
N ILE A 145 -5.85 16.90 -1.05
CA ILE A 145 -4.74 16.83 -0.10
C ILE A 145 -4.07 18.20 -0.05
N ASN A 146 -4.29 18.94 1.04
CA ASN A 146 -3.87 20.34 1.15
C ASN A 146 -2.56 20.52 1.95
N ASP A 147 -2.04 19.46 2.57
CA ASP A 147 -0.83 19.56 3.40
C ASP A 147 0.47 19.42 2.63
N ILE A 148 0.40 19.00 1.37
CA ILE A 148 1.52 18.99 0.44
C ILE A 148 1.46 20.33 -0.31
N PRO A 149 2.56 21.10 -0.37
CA PRO A 149 2.53 22.43 -1.00
C PRO A 149 2.33 22.38 -2.52
N CYS A 150 2.45 21.20 -3.14
CA CYS A 150 2.13 20.98 -4.55
C CYS A 150 0.85 20.16 -4.72
N PRO A 151 0.04 20.42 -5.77
CA PRO A 151 -1.12 19.63 -6.12
C PRO A 151 -0.77 18.15 -6.32
N LEU A 152 -1.67 17.24 -5.88
CA LEU A 152 -1.48 15.80 -6.05
C LEU A 152 -1.24 15.39 -7.52
N ARG A 153 -1.86 16.11 -8.46
CA ARG A 153 -1.72 15.92 -9.92
C ARG A 153 -0.29 16.07 -10.44
N GLU A 154 0.59 16.78 -9.72
CA GLU A 154 2.00 16.83 -10.10
C GLU A 154 2.72 15.49 -9.89
N PHE A 155 2.11 14.59 -9.11
CA PHE A 155 2.72 13.34 -8.70
C PHE A 155 1.96 12.10 -9.18
N LEU A 156 0.63 12.13 -9.07
CA LEU A 156 -0.26 11.04 -9.45
C LEU A 156 -1.39 11.60 -10.30
N LEU A 157 -1.68 10.93 -11.41
CA LEU A 157 -2.80 11.23 -12.27
C LEU A 157 -3.90 10.17 -12.09
N PRO A 158 -5.17 10.50 -12.41
CA PRO A 158 -6.20 9.50 -12.55
C PRO A 158 -5.80 8.41 -13.53
N ALA A 159 -6.03 7.16 -13.13
CA ALA A 159 -5.97 6.00 -14.01
C ALA A 159 -7.37 5.72 -14.59
N GLU A 160 -8.13 4.78 -14.04
CA GLU A 160 -9.46 4.43 -14.54
C GLU A 160 -10.57 5.27 -13.93
N VAL A 161 -10.37 5.76 -12.70
CA VAL A 161 -11.38 6.54 -11.98
C VAL A 161 -10.97 8.01 -11.95
N PRO A 162 -11.76 8.92 -12.56
CA PRO A 162 -11.52 10.34 -12.42
C PRO A 162 -11.86 10.77 -10.98
N TRP A 163 -10.84 11.17 -10.22
CA TRP A 163 -10.98 11.66 -8.84
C TRP A 163 -10.77 13.17 -8.72
N ASP A 164 -10.71 13.85 -9.84
CA ASP A 164 -10.59 15.30 -9.88
C ASP A 164 -11.91 15.97 -9.57
N LEU A 165 -11.83 17.06 -8.82
CA LEU A 165 -12.99 17.84 -8.43
C LEU A 165 -13.25 18.94 -9.48
N PRO A 166 -14.52 19.18 -9.87
CA PRO A 166 -14.85 20.32 -10.71
C PRO A 166 -14.50 21.64 -10.01
N ASP A 167 -13.97 22.61 -10.75
CA ASP A 167 -13.66 23.95 -10.21
C ASP A 167 -14.93 24.67 -9.70
N SER A 168 -16.09 24.33 -10.26
CA SER A 168 -17.40 24.86 -9.86
C SER A 168 -17.95 24.25 -8.57
N LEU A 169 -17.27 23.26 -7.97
CA LEU A 169 -17.77 22.61 -6.77
C LEU A 169 -17.57 23.50 -5.54
N ASP A 170 -18.65 24.08 -5.03
CA ASP A 170 -18.61 24.84 -3.78
C ASP A 170 -18.41 23.90 -2.57
N LEU A 171 -17.23 23.98 -1.97
CA LEU A 171 -16.86 23.20 -0.78
C LEU A 171 -17.12 23.95 0.54
N LYS A 172 -17.68 25.17 0.50
CA LYS A 172 -17.95 25.98 1.70
C LYS A 172 -19.38 25.82 2.21
N SER A 173 -20.37 25.88 1.31
CA SER A 173 -21.80 25.89 1.69
C SER A 173 -22.39 24.48 1.88
N ASP A 174 -21.98 23.52 1.04
CA ASP A 174 -22.64 22.21 0.93
C ASP A 174 -21.86 21.04 1.54
N ALA A 175 -20.68 21.33 2.10
CA ALA A 175 -19.74 20.32 2.55
C ALA A 175 -19.89 20.01 4.04
N LYS A 176 -20.01 18.72 4.37
CA LYS A 176 -19.96 18.22 5.74
C LYS A 176 -18.72 17.37 5.97
N MET A 177 -17.96 17.70 7.01
CA MET A 177 -16.74 16.99 7.40
C MET A 177 -17.05 15.80 8.31
N TYR A 178 -16.52 14.64 7.94
CA TYR A 178 -16.56 13.39 8.71
C TYR A 178 -15.14 12.96 9.02
N ASN A 179 -14.63 13.42 10.16
CA ASN A 179 -13.32 13.04 10.67
C ASN A 179 -13.39 11.68 11.40
N ARG A 180 -12.67 10.70 10.89
CA ARG A 180 -12.57 9.31 11.36
C ARG A 180 -11.13 8.85 11.54
N LEU A 181 -10.18 9.79 11.64
CA LEU A 181 -8.80 9.48 11.97
C LEU A 181 -8.72 8.71 13.30
N GLY A 182 -8.08 7.54 13.28
CA GLY A 182 -7.90 6.70 14.46
C GLY A 182 -9.22 6.26 15.13
N SER A 183 -10.37 6.41 14.47
CA SER A 183 -11.67 6.18 15.10
C SER A 183 -11.98 4.69 15.19
N VAL A 184 -11.64 4.08 16.33
CA VAL A 184 -11.97 2.68 16.65
C VAL A 184 -13.50 2.45 16.63
N ALA A 185 -14.29 3.43 17.08
CA ALA A 185 -15.75 3.33 17.04
C ALA A 185 -16.29 3.21 15.61
N PHE A 186 -15.77 4.00 14.67
CA PHE A 186 -16.15 3.90 13.26
C PHE A 186 -15.60 2.66 12.58
N TYR A 187 -14.41 2.21 12.98
CA TYR A 187 -13.88 0.92 12.53
C TYR A 187 -14.82 -0.23 12.93
N ASN A 188 -15.20 -0.29 14.21
CA ASN A 188 -16.08 -1.35 14.73
C ASN A 188 -17.51 -1.28 14.18
N SER A 189 -17.97 -0.13 13.66
CA SER A 189 -19.30 -0.03 13.04
C SER A 189 -19.36 -0.52 11.59
N MET A 190 -18.20 -0.75 10.94
CA MET A 190 -18.13 -1.19 9.54
C MET A 190 -19.00 -2.41 9.18
N PRO A 191 -19.21 -3.42 10.05
CA PRO A 191 -20.06 -4.56 9.73
C PRO A 191 -21.57 -4.27 9.68
N SER A 192 -22.04 -3.12 10.15
CA SER A 192 -23.48 -2.84 10.28
C SER A 192 -23.92 -1.44 9.85
N VAL A 193 -22.97 -0.51 9.72
CA VAL A 193 -23.22 0.89 9.36
C VAL A 193 -24.00 0.99 8.04
N ASN A 194 -25.03 1.84 8.03
CA ASN A 194 -25.69 2.30 6.81
C ASN A 194 -25.04 3.60 6.36
N PHE A 195 -24.14 3.54 5.38
CA PHE A 195 -23.42 4.71 4.89
C PHE A 195 -24.34 5.76 4.26
N SER A 196 -25.49 5.37 3.70
CA SER A 196 -26.43 6.33 3.10
C SER A 196 -27.15 7.17 4.16
N GLU A 197 -27.37 6.61 5.35
CA GLU A 197 -27.91 7.34 6.51
C GLU A 197 -26.85 8.18 7.21
N VAL A 198 -25.59 7.72 7.25
CA VAL A 198 -24.50 8.46 7.87
C VAL A 198 -24.08 9.66 7.02
N PHE A 199 -23.92 9.46 5.71
CA PHE A 199 -23.46 10.47 4.76
C PHE A 199 -24.65 11.02 3.98
N THR A 200 -25.39 11.93 4.61
CA THR A 200 -26.60 12.55 4.02
C THR A 200 -26.29 13.82 3.22
N ALA A 201 -25.21 14.53 3.54
CA ALA A 201 -24.84 15.77 2.88
C ALA A 201 -24.57 15.59 1.37
N ARG A 202 -24.84 16.61 0.56
CA ARG A 202 -24.52 16.60 -0.88
C ARG A 202 -23.03 16.39 -1.10
N VAL A 203 -22.19 17.16 -0.42
CA VAL A 203 -20.73 17.00 -0.42
C VAL A 203 -20.26 16.44 0.93
N THR A 204 -19.69 15.25 0.92
CA THR A 204 -19.09 14.63 2.11
C THR A 204 -17.57 14.76 2.03
N LEU A 205 -16.96 15.48 2.98
CA LEU A 205 -15.51 15.50 3.18
C LEU A 205 -15.17 14.41 4.20
N PHE A 206 -14.41 13.41 3.78
CA PHE A 206 -14.13 12.23 4.58
C PHE A 206 -12.64 12.14 4.88
N LYS A 207 -12.30 11.96 6.17
CA LYS A 207 -10.92 11.90 6.64
C LYS A 207 -10.73 10.63 7.46
N ALA A 208 -9.87 9.72 7.02
CA ALA A 208 -9.57 8.48 7.72
C ALA A 208 -8.13 8.02 7.43
N ASN A 209 -7.62 7.11 8.25
CA ASN A 209 -6.26 6.59 8.14
C ASN A 209 -6.10 5.11 8.57
N LEU A 210 -7.20 4.38 8.79
CA LEU A 210 -7.16 2.95 9.17
C LEU A 210 -7.52 2.04 7.98
N ASP A 211 -7.30 0.72 8.13
CA ASP A 211 -7.60 -0.31 7.12
C ASP A 211 -8.91 -1.04 7.46
N TYR A 212 -10.01 -0.51 6.92
CA TYR A 212 -11.36 -0.94 7.23
C TYR A 212 -11.83 -2.21 6.49
N PHE A 213 -11.03 -2.78 5.57
CA PHE A 213 -11.54 -3.77 4.62
C PHE A 213 -12.06 -5.06 5.29
N ASP A 214 -11.41 -5.54 6.36
CA ASP A 214 -11.82 -6.78 7.03
C ASP A 214 -13.22 -6.71 7.65
N LEU A 215 -13.55 -5.57 8.26
CA LEU A 215 -14.86 -5.38 8.85
C LEU A 215 -15.88 -4.93 7.81
N LEU A 216 -15.46 -4.16 6.80
CA LEU A 216 -16.36 -3.73 5.73
C LEU A 216 -16.88 -4.91 4.92
N LYS A 217 -16.05 -5.91 4.59
CA LYS A 217 -16.47 -7.14 3.89
C LYS A 217 -17.63 -7.88 4.57
N LYS A 218 -17.79 -7.67 5.89
CA LYS A 218 -18.84 -8.29 6.72
C LYS A 218 -20.13 -7.49 6.76
N ASN A 219 -20.22 -6.36 6.05
CA ASN A 219 -21.40 -5.51 6.07
C ASN A 219 -22.56 -6.16 5.30
N ALA A 220 -23.56 -6.64 6.04
CA ALA A 220 -24.74 -7.32 5.47
C ALA A 220 -25.58 -6.43 4.55
N ARG A 221 -25.61 -5.10 4.79
CA ARG A 221 -26.41 -4.16 3.98
C ARG A 221 -25.85 -3.97 2.57
N TYR A 222 -24.54 -4.13 2.43
CA TYR A 222 -23.81 -3.94 1.16
C TYR A 222 -23.27 -5.26 0.60
N GLU A 223 -23.83 -6.39 1.02
CA GLU A 223 -23.37 -7.73 0.65
C GLU A 223 -23.20 -7.88 -0.87
N ARG A 224 -24.20 -7.48 -1.66
CA ARG A 224 -24.17 -7.58 -3.12
C ARG A 224 -23.08 -6.70 -3.74
N GLN A 225 -22.97 -5.46 -3.29
CA GLN A 225 -22.00 -4.49 -3.79
C GLN A 225 -20.56 -4.84 -3.40
N LEU A 226 -20.38 -5.58 -2.31
CA LEU A 226 -19.07 -6.01 -1.78
C LEU A 226 -18.66 -7.40 -2.24
N GLN A 227 -19.44 -8.09 -3.09
CA GLN A 227 -19.13 -9.44 -3.56
C GLN A 227 -17.73 -9.55 -4.18
N TRP A 228 -17.26 -8.52 -4.89
CA TRP A 228 -15.93 -8.49 -5.51
C TRP A 228 -14.78 -8.47 -4.49
N MET A 229 -15.01 -7.99 -3.25
CA MET A 229 -13.98 -7.96 -2.19
C MET A 229 -13.89 -9.27 -1.43
N ARG A 230 -14.98 -10.06 -1.38
CA ARG A 230 -15.06 -11.27 -0.55
C ARG A 230 -13.97 -12.32 -0.84
N PRO A 231 -13.64 -12.64 -2.10
CA PRO A 231 -12.59 -13.62 -2.36
C PRO A 231 -11.19 -13.04 -2.20
N LEU A 232 -11.06 -11.73 -1.94
CA LEU A 232 -9.79 -11.02 -1.91
C LEU A 232 -9.32 -10.78 -0.47
N THR A 233 -8.02 -10.92 -0.30
CA THR A 233 -7.29 -10.45 0.89
C THR A 233 -7.19 -8.92 0.88
N ASN A 234 -6.92 -8.29 2.03
CA ASN A 234 -6.85 -6.82 2.11
C ASN A 234 -5.73 -6.24 1.24
N ASP A 235 -4.61 -6.93 1.11
CA ASP A 235 -3.51 -6.53 0.24
C ASP A 235 -3.93 -6.54 -1.24
N GLN A 236 -4.68 -7.56 -1.67
CA GLN A 236 -5.24 -7.63 -3.02
C GLN A 236 -6.27 -6.53 -3.28
N ILE A 237 -7.16 -6.26 -2.32
CA ILE A 237 -8.14 -5.17 -2.41
C ILE A 237 -7.42 -3.83 -2.55
N PHE A 238 -6.43 -3.58 -1.69
CA PHE A 238 -5.65 -2.35 -1.72
C PHE A 238 -4.92 -2.17 -3.05
N ALA A 239 -4.17 -3.18 -3.51
CA ALA A 239 -3.43 -3.12 -4.77
C ALA A 239 -4.35 -2.84 -5.95
N ARG A 240 -5.50 -3.52 -5.99
CA ARG A 240 -6.52 -3.31 -7.01
C ARG A 240 -7.06 -1.87 -7.03
N ILE A 241 -7.42 -1.34 -5.87
CA ILE A 241 -7.89 0.06 -5.76
C ILE A 241 -6.76 1.03 -6.16
N PHE A 242 -5.53 0.78 -5.72
CA PHE A 242 -4.37 1.62 -6.04
C PHE A 242 -4.18 1.74 -7.56
N HIS A 243 -4.15 0.62 -8.28
CA HIS A 243 -4.01 0.62 -9.75
C HIS A 243 -5.21 1.23 -10.47
N GLN A 244 -6.41 1.12 -9.90
CA GLN A 244 -7.60 1.74 -10.47
C GLN A 244 -7.59 3.26 -10.33
N LEU A 245 -7.08 3.78 -9.21
CA LEU A 245 -7.08 5.21 -8.91
C LEU A 245 -5.89 5.95 -9.52
N PHE A 246 -4.70 5.33 -9.55
CA PHE A 246 -3.46 6.06 -9.75
C PHE A 246 -2.61 5.53 -10.89
N ARG A 247 -2.08 6.47 -11.68
CA ARG A 247 -0.89 6.30 -12.50
C ARG A 247 0.13 7.39 -12.15
N PRO A 248 1.44 7.13 -12.30
CA PRO A 248 2.45 8.17 -12.09
C PRO A 248 2.22 9.38 -13.02
N ALA A 249 2.36 10.59 -12.50
CA ALA A 249 2.45 11.79 -13.32
C ALA A 249 3.81 11.85 -14.04
N PRO A 250 3.96 12.61 -15.14
CA PRO A 250 5.20 12.65 -15.91
C PRO A 250 6.47 12.96 -15.09
N ARG A 251 6.34 13.78 -14.04
CA ARG A 251 7.45 14.08 -13.12
C ARG A 251 7.93 12.82 -12.37
N VAL A 252 6.99 12.10 -11.75
CA VAL A 252 7.29 10.86 -11.01
C VAL A 252 7.69 9.74 -11.96
N ASP A 253 7.04 9.64 -13.11
CA ASP A 253 7.35 8.63 -14.12
C ASP A 253 8.77 8.78 -14.64
N ARG A 254 9.20 9.98 -15.07
CA ARG A 254 10.59 10.19 -15.51
C ARG A 254 11.61 9.85 -14.43
N ALA A 255 11.35 10.25 -13.18
CA ALA A 255 12.23 9.92 -12.05
C ALA A 255 12.29 8.40 -11.79
N LEU A 256 11.15 7.71 -11.92
CA LEU A 256 11.06 6.26 -11.82
C LEU A 256 11.79 5.56 -12.97
N GLN A 257 11.59 5.98 -14.21
CA GLN A 257 12.29 5.40 -15.38
C GLN A 257 13.80 5.59 -15.27
N SER A 258 14.25 6.78 -14.86
CA SER A 258 15.67 7.04 -14.60
C SER A 258 16.25 6.10 -13.55
N ALA A 259 15.53 5.90 -12.44
CA ALA A 259 15.97 4.96 -11.41
C ALA A 259 15.93 3.50 -11.88
N LEU A 260 14.92 3.11 -12.66
CA LEU A 260 14.79 1.76 -13.22
C LEU A 260 15.87 1.45 -14.25
N ALA A 261 16.27 2.41 -15.08
CA ALA A 261 17.38 2.25 -16.02
C ALA A 261 18.70 1.92 -15.30
N SER A 262 18.91 2.47 -14.11
CA SER A 262 20.06 2.13 -13.26
C SER A 262 19.86 0.81 -12.50
N ALA A 263 18.62 0.51 -12.10
CA ALA A 263 18.29 -0.63 -11.24
C ALA A 263 18.16 -1.96 -11.99
N LYS A 264 17.65 -1.93 -13.23
CA LYS A 264 17.47 -3.08 -14.12
C LYS A 264 17.81 -2.71 -15.57
N PRO A 265 19.10 -2.42 -15.88
CA PRO A 265 19.55 -2.14 -17.25
C PRO A 265 19.15 -3.22 -18.27
N SER A 266 19.10 -4.49 -17.85
CA SER A 266 18.69 -5.62 -18.68
C SER A 266 17.55 -6.44 -18.03
N PRO A 267 16.79 -7.24 -18.80
CA PRO A 267 15.79 -8.17 -18.25
C PRO A 267 16.37 -9.25 -17.33
N ASP A 268 17.65 -9.58 -17.48
CA ASP A 268 18.35 -10.59 -16.67
C ASP A 268 18.88 -10.03 -15.35
N ASP A 269 18.97 -8.70 -15.24
CA ASP A 269 19.41 -8.04 -14.01
C ASP A 269 18.36 -8.23 -12.91
N ARG A 270 18.85 -8.47 -11.69
CA ARG A 270 18.00 -8.66 -10.50
C ARG A 270 18.12 -7.47 -9.58
N LEU A 271 16.97 -6.98 -9.12
CA LEU A 271 16.87 -5.89 -8.17
C LEU A 271 16.52 -6.44 -6.78
N LEU A 272 17.47 -6.36 -5.85
CA LEU A 272 17.28 -6.74 -4.45
C LEU A 272 17.06 -5.49 -3.61
N CYS A 273 15.98 -5.49 -2.83
CA CYS A 273 15.55 -4.30 -2.12
C CYS A 273 15.43 -4.48 -0.62
N GLY A 274 15.80 -3.44 0.12
CA GLY A 274 15.59 -3.34 1.55
C GLY A 274 14.90 -2.04 1.93
N HIS A 275 13.88 -2.11 2.78
CA HIS A 275 13.33 -0.94 3.43
C HIS A 275 13.39 -1.12 4.95
N VAL A 276 14.06 -0.18 5.64
CA VAL A 276 14.14 -0.15 7.11
C VAL A 276 13.62 1.19 7.62
N ARG A 277 12.54 1.18 8.41
CA ARG A 277 12.07 2.37 9.14
C ARG A 277 12.69 2.37 10.52
N PHE A 278 13.62 3.27 10.79
CA PHE A 278 14.19 3.40 12.12
C PHE A 278 13.21 4.06 13.08
N ALA A 279 12.61 5.17 12.64
CA ALA A 279 11.89 6.11 13.48
C ALA A 279 12.73 6.63 14.66
N SER A 280 12.30 7.75 15.25
CA SER A 280 12.95 8.37 16.42
C SER A 280 14.47 8.56 16.24
N ASN A 281 14.89 8.94 15.03
CA ASN A 281 16.29 9.26 14.71
C ASN A 281 16.48 10.79 14.60
N SER A 282 17.71 11.24 14.37
CA SER A 282 18.08 12.67 14.22
C SER A 282 17.27 13.39 13.14
N GLU A 283 16.87 12.67 12.10
CA GLU A 283 16.09 13.16 10.97
C GLU A 283 14.56 13.10 11.25
N MET A 284 14.16 12.36 12.29
CA MET A 284 12.78 12.05 12.66
C MET A 284 12.47 12.39 14.13
N LEU A 285 12.95 13.54 14.61
CA LEU A 285 12.91 13.99 16.02
C LEU A 285 11.54 13.93 16.71
N ARG A 286 10.44 13.98 15.97
CA ARG A 286 9.06 13.98 16.51
C ARG A 286 8.41 12.60 16.56
N ASP A 287 9.11 11.55 16.12
CA ASP A 287 8.58 10.19 16.15
C ASP A 287 8.89 9.59 17.52
N SER A 288 7.87 9.33 18.32
CA SER A 288 8.06 8.93 19.72
C SER A 288 8.46 7.47 19.89
N VAL A 289 8.37 6.67 18.83
CA VAL A 289 8.59 5.22 18.90
C VAL A 289 9.68 4.82 17.92
N ARG A 290 10.84 4.43 18.46
CA ARG A 290 11.86 3.73 17.68
C ARG A 290 11.29 2.38 17.23
N ARG A 291 11.37 2.10 15.93
CA ARG A 291 10.88 0.86 15.32
C ARG A 291 11.99 -0.14 15.08
N HIS A 292 13.15 0.32 14.64
CA HIS A 292 14.32 -0.51 14.38
C HIS A 292 15.63 0.18 14.82
N THR A 293 16.65 -0.62 15.11
CA THR A 293 18.00 -0.20 15.50
C THR A 293 18.97 -0.30 14.32
N THR A 294 20.18 0.26 14.47
CA THR A 294 21.26 0.15 13.48
C THR A 294 21.58 -1.32 13.16
N ASP A 295 21.58 -2.19 14.17
CA ASP A 295 21.83 -3.62 14.00
C ASP A 295 20.76 -4.31 13.14
N HIS A 296 19.50 -3.89 13.24
CA HIS A 296 18.45 -4.37 12.34
C HIS A 296 18.76 -3.97 10.90
N GLY A 297 19.20 -2.72 10.70
CA GLY A 297 19.66 -2.24 9.40
C GLY A 297 20.81 -3.09 8.83
N HIS A 298 21.84 -3.37 9.63
CA HIS A 298 22.97 -4.21 9.23
C HIS A 298 22.56 -5.64 8.92
N THR A 299 21.57 -6.17 9.64
CA THR A 299 21.00 -7.50 9.37
C THR A 299 20.36 -7.55 7.98
N VAL A 300 19.62 -6.50 7.58
CA VAL A 300 19.09 -6.39 6.23
C VAL A 300 20.20 -6.27 5.19
N LEU A 301 21.22 -5.43 5.40
CA LEU A 301 22.32 -5.28 4.44
C LEU A 301 23.09 -6.58 4.23
N ARG A 302 23.45 -7.27 5.32
CA ARG A 302 24.15 -8.57 5.25
C ARG A 302 23.32 -9.64 4.56
N PHE A 303 22.01 -9.67 4.81
CA PHE A 303 21.10 -10.58 4.11
C PHE A 303 21.08 -10.30 2.61
N LEU A 304 20.92 -9.04 2.18
CA LEU A 304 20.95 -8.71 0.76
C LEU A 304 22.29 -9.08 0.12
N GLN A 305 23.41 -8.81 0.80
CA GLN A 305 24.74 -9.24 0.35
C GLN A 305 24.87 -10.76 0.25
N SER A 306 24.23 -11.54 1.13
CA SER A 306 24.34 -13.00 1.08
C SER A 306 23.54 -13.63 -0.06
N LEU A 307 22.67 -12.86 -0.73
CA LEU A 307 21.93 -13.33 -1.91
C LEU A 307 22.72 -13.15 -3.22
N ASP A 308 23.80 -12.37 -3.19
CA ASP A 308 24.61 -12.05 -4.36
C ASP A 308 25.74 -13.05 -4.52
N PRO A 309 25.78 -13.86 -5.60
CA PRO A 309 26.83 -14.84 -5.84
C PRO A 309 28.25 -14.24 -5.88
N ALA A 310 28.40 -12.96 -6.24
CA ALA A 310 29.68 -12.28 -6.25
C ALA A 310 30.13 -11.82 -4.85
N SER A 311 29.25 -11.90 -3.85
CA SER A 311 29.54 -11.50 -2.49
C SER A 311 30.31 -12.59 -1.73
N PRO A 312 31.34 -12.24 -0.95
CA PRO A 312 32.01 -13.19 -0.05
C PRO A 312 31.06 -13.88 0.95
N LEU A 313 29.91 -13.27 1.23
CA LEU A 313 28.91 -13.81 2.18
C LEU A 313 27.99 -14.88 1.57
N PHE A 314 27.99 -15.07 0.25
CA PHE A 314 27.11 -16.03 -0.43
C PHE A 314 27.31 -17.47 0.06
N ASN A 315 28.56 -17.89 0.23
CA ASN A 315 28.92 -19.24 0.67
C ASN A 315 28.87 -19.43 2.19
N VAL A 316 28.76 -18.34 2.96
CA VAL A 316 28.71 -18.41 4.43
C VAL A 316 27.33 -18.89 4.90
N THR A 317 26.28 -18.64 4.13
CA THR A 317 24.90 -18.98 4.52
C THR A 317 24.49 -20.41 4.16
N THR A 318 25.12 -21.02 3.15
CA THR A 318 24.87 -22.43 2.77
C THR A 318 25.59 -23.43 3.66
N ALA A 319 26.69 -23.05 4.32
CA ALA A 319 27.53 -23.98 5.09
C ALA A 319 27.34 -23.90 6.62
N THR A 320 26.95 -22.76 7.21
CA THR A 320 27.08 -22.57 8.67
C THR A 320 26.05 -21.60 9.29
N ALA A 321 24.78 -21.66 8.88
CA ALA A 321 23.70 -21.01 9.64
C ALA A 321 23.23 -21.86 10.85
N ALA A 322 24.17 -22.33 11.68
CA ALA A 322 23.90 -22.68 13.07
C ALA A 322 23.88 -21.38 13.90
N LEU A 323 22.88 -20.54 13.65
CA LEU A 323 22.52 -19.48 14.59
C LEU A 323 22.05 -20.12 15.90
N PRO A 324 22.25 -19.46 17.06
CA PRO A 324 21.96 -20.05 18.37
C PRO A 324 20.54 -20.63 18.42
N PRO A 325 20.37 -21.82 19.01
CA PRO A 325 19.12 -22.55 18.99
C PRO A 325 18.09 -21.87 19.89
N SER A 326 17.32 -20.93 19.32
CA SER A 326 15.99 -20.61 19.83
C SER A 326 15.08 -20.14 18.69
N ASN A 327 14.50 -21.15 18.03
CA ASN A 327 13.19 -21.12 17.39
C ASN A 327 12.94 -20.07 16.30
N ALA A 328 13.62 -20.23 15.16
CA ALA A 328 13.02 -20.30 13.81
C ALA A 328 14.11 -20.03 12.77
N THR A 329 14.76 -21.09 12.31
CA THR A 329 15.69 -21.10 11.18
C THR A 329 14.90 -21.20 9.88
N ALA A 330 14.56 -20.06 9.30
CA ALA A 330 14.24 -20.02 7.88
C ALA A 330 15.57 -20.06 7.12
N THR A 331 16.04 -21.25 6.74
CA THR A 331 16.98 -21.40 5.61
C THR A 331 16.21 -21.00 4.37
N ALA A 332 16.18 -19.70 4.10
CA ALA A 332 15.51 -19.16 2.93
C ALA A 332 16.38 -19.46 1.71
N ALA A 333 16.30 -20.70 1.21
CA ALA A 333 16.84 -21.03 -0.10
C ALA A 333 16.15 -20.11 -1.12
N LEU A 334 16.95 -19.31 -1.82
CA LEU A 334 16.44 -18.53 -2.95
C LEU A 334 15.82 -19.49 -3.96
N PRO A 335 14.75 -19.08 -4.67
CA PRO A 335 14.25 -19.87 -5.79
C PRO A 335 15.41 -20.15 -6.77
N PRO A 336 15.52 -21.35 -7.36
CA PRO A 336 16.64 -21.71 -8.24
C PRO A 336 16.88 -20.72 -9.39
N SER A 337 15.84 -20.00 -9.82
CA SER A 337 15.92 -18.94 -10.83
C SER A 337 16.84 -17.76 -10.47
N TYR A 338 17.23 -17.61 -9.21
CA TYR A 338 18.13 -16.54 -8.77
C TYR A 338 19.60 -16.93 -8.91
N ALA A 339 19.96 -18.21 -8.92
CA ALA A 339 21.37 -18.64 -8.95
C ALA A 339 22.13 -18.28 -10.25
N LYS A 340 21.45 -17.80 -11.29
CA LYS A 340 22.00 -17.56 -12.63
C LYS A 340 22.14 -16.08 -13.02
N ALA A 341 21.78 -15.15 -12.14
CA ALA A 341 21.90 -13.73 -12.46
C ALA A 341 23.35 -13.26 -12.23
N ASP A 342 24.05 -12.89 -13.29
CA ASP A 342 25.42 -12.36 -13.19
C ASP A 342 25.45 -10.91 -12.66
N ASN A 343 24.29 -10.22 -12.65
CA ASN A 343 24.18 -8.80 -12.33
C ASN A 343 23.09 -8.50 -11.30
N TYR A 344 23.49 -8.43 -10.04
CA TYR A 344 22.65 -7.97 -8.94
C TYR A 344 22.80 -6.46 -8.70
N ARG A 345 21.66 -5.77 -8.57
CA ARG A 345 21.57 -4.35 -8.17
C ARG A 345 20.83 -4.25 -6.85
N PHE A 346 21.23 -3.27 -6.04
CA PHE A 346 20.73 -3.12 -4.68
C PHE A 346 20.04 -1.78 -4.51
N PHE A 347 18.80 -1.79 -4.04
CA PHE A 347 18.09 -0.57 -3.68
C PHE A 347 17.67 -0.60 -2.22
N VAL A 348 18.17 0.36 -1.44
CA VAL A 348 17.79 0.51 -0.03
C VAL A 348 17.17 1.87 0.18
N THR A 349 16.02 1.90 0.86
CA THR A 349 15.37 3.14 1.30
C THR A 349 15.04 3.11 2.79
N SER A 350 15.12 4.26 3.43
CA SER A 350 15.05 4.44 4.88
C SER A 350 14.82 5.91 5.21
N ASP A 351 14.32 6.15 6.41
CA ASP A 351 14.21 7.45 7.06
C ASP A 351 15.50 7.87 7.80
N SER A 352 16.60 7.12 7.67
CA SER A 352 17.91 7.44 8.22
C SER A 352 18.92 7.63 7.08
N LYS A 353 19.50 8.82 6.97
CA LYS A 353 20.51 9.11 5.92
C LYS A 353 21.77 8.29 6.15
N VAL A 354 22.20 8.17 7.40
CA VAL A 354 23.38 7.38 7.80
C VAL A 354 23.27 5.95 7.29
N TYR A 355 22.10 5.33 7.41
CA TYR A 355 21.87 3.97 6.92
C TYR A 355 21.93 3.86 5.39
N ILE A 356 21.44 4.87 4.68
CA ILE A 356 21.49 4.92 3.21
C ILE A 356 22.93 5.12 2.72
N ASP A 357 23.70 5.97 3.37
CA ASP A 357 25.10 6.18 3.06
C ASP A 357 25.89 4.87 3.26
N GLN A 358 25.65 4.19 4.40
CA GLN A 358 26.25 2.89 4.68
C GLN A 358 25.86 1.83 3.63
N ALA A 359 24.60 1.77 3.20
CA ALA A 359 24.21 0.86 2.12
C ALA A 359 24.99 1.15 0.82
N GLY A 360 25.24 2.44 0.53
CA GLY A 360 26.06 2.86 -0.59
C GLY A 360 27.52 2.43 -0.50
N GLU A 361 28.12 2.48 0.69
CA GLU A 361 29.48 1.96 0.94
C GLU A 361 29.53 0.44 0.76
N VAL A 362 28.52 -0.26 1.28
CA VAL A 362 28.43 -1.73 1.25
C VAL A 362 28.27 -2.28 -0.17
N PHE A 363 27.43 -1.64 -1.01
CA PHE A 363 27.13 -2.13 -2.36
C PHE A 363 27.91 -1.44 -3.48
N GLY A 364 28.62 -0.35 -3.17
CA GLY A 364 29.46 0.40 -4.11
C GLY A 364 28.71 0.81 -5.38
N ALA A 365 29.31 0.56 -6.55
CA ALA A 365 28.74 0.89 -7.85
C ALA A 365 27.44 0.13 -8.21
N ARG A 366 27.07 -0.89 -7.43
CA ARG A 366 25.83 -1.67 -7.61
C ARG A 366 24.65 -1.09 -6.82
N PHE A 367 24.90 -0.07 -5.99
CA PHE A 367 23.86 0.62 -5.24
C PHE A 367 23.07 1.58 -6.13
N VAL A 368 21.75 1.37 -6.18
CA VAL A 368 20.80 2.24 -6.85
C VAL A 368 20.40 3.36 -5.90
N ARG A 369 20.58 4.61 -6.32
CA ARG A 369 20.12 5.80 -5.59
C ARG A 369 18.99 6.47 -6.34
N THR A 370 18.02 6.97 -5.59
CA THR A 370 16.99 7.89 -6.06
C THR A 370 17.31 9.31 -5.60
N SER A 371 17.13 10.30 -6.46
CA SER A 371 17.37 11.70 -6.11
C SER A 371 16.36 12.25 -5.10
N GLY A 372 16.76 13.30 -4.38
CA GLY A 372 15.94 14.02 -3.40
C GLY A 372 16.20 13.59 -1.96
N GLN A 373 15.75 14.43 -1.02
CA GLN A 373 15.78 14.12 0.41
C GLN A 373 14.51 13.37 0.83
N PHE A 374 14.63 12.52 1.85
CA PHE A 374 13.44 11.97 2.49
C PHE A 374 12.69 13.09 3.21
N VAL A 375 11.39 13.22 2.94
CA VAL A 375 10.52 14.14 3.67
C VAL A 375 9.34 13.37 4.26
N HIS A 376 9.02 13.68 5.50
CA HIS A 376 7.82 13.12 6.11
C HIS A 376 6.61 13.99 5.74
N VAL A 377 5.67 13.44 4.98
CA VAL A 377 4.54 14.19 4.37
C VAL A 377 3.70 14.98 5.38
N ASP A 378 3.58 14.54 6.64
CA ASP A 378 2.87 15.30 7.68
C ASP A 378 3.70 16.35 8.43
N ARG A 379 5.03 16.30 8.33
CA ARG A 379 5.91 17.07 9.20
C ARG A 379 6.64 18.09 8.35
N LYS A 380 6.07 19.29 8.27
CA LYS A 380 6.65 20.46 7.60
C LYS A 380 7.85 21.04 8.36
N GLY A 381 8.78 20.20 8.82
CA GLY A 381 9.87 20.56 9.74
C GLY A 381 10.82 21.60 9.19
N GLY A 382 10.39 22.88 9.15
CA GLY A 382 11.13 23.98 8.55
C GLY A 382 11.13 24.01 7.01
N GLN A 383 11.00 22.85 6.35
CA GLN A 383 11.00 22.72 4.89
C GLN A 383 9.82 23.47 4.25
N ARG A 384 10.09 24.20 3.16
CA ARG A 384 9.09 25.03 2.46
C ARG A 384 9.01 24.67 0.97
N GLY A 385 7.78 24.71 0.45
CA GLY A 385 7.50 24.68 -0.98
C GLY A 385 8.12 23.48 -1.70
N GLN A 386 9.04 23.77 -2.62
CA GLN A 386 9.61 22.83 -3.58
C GLN A 386 10.31 21.62 -2.94
N GLU A 387 11.02 21.80 -1.81
CA GLU A 387 11.72 20.70 -1.12
C GLU A 387 10.77 19.58 -0.69
N VAL A 388 9.59 19.96 -0.17
CA VAL A 388 8.55 19.00 0.23
C VAL A 388 8.00 18.27 -0.98
N CYS A 389 7.88 18.95 -2.12
CA CYS A 389 7.40 18.34 -3.37
C CYS A 389 8.43 17.37 -3.96
N GLU A 390 9.71 17.72 -3.92
CA GLU A 390 10.80 16.84 -4.34
C GLU A 390 10.91 15.61 -3.45
N GLY A 391 10.83 15.79 -2.13
CA GLY A 391 10.81 14.67 -1.21
C GLY A 391 9.57 13.79 -1.38
N PHE A 392 8.40 14.36 -1.68
CA PHE A 392 7.21 13.56 -1.97
C PHE A 392 7.34 12.80 -3.30
N THR A 393 7.97 13.40 -4.31
CA THR A 393 8.37 12.70 -5.55
C THR A 393 9.24 11.49 -5.21
N LYS A 394 10.27 11.68 -4.37
CA LYS A 394 11.14 10.60 -3.92
C LYS A 394 10.37 9.49 -3.22
N VAL A 395 9.46 9.81 -2.28
CA VAL A 395 8.63 8.80 -1.58
C VAL A 395 7.85 7.93 -2.55
N LEU A 396 7.29 8.53 -3.60
CA LEU A 396 6.54 7.78 -4.63
C LEU A 396 7.45 6.93 -5.51
N VAL A 397 8.60 7.46 -5.93
CA VAL A 397 9.61 6.70 -6.71
C VAL A 397 10.12 5.52 -5.89
N ASP A 398 10.49 5.73 -4.62
CA ASP A 398 10.93 4.68 -3.71
C ASP A 398 9.87 3.59 -3.57
N GLN A 399 8.61 3.96 -3.34
CA GLN A 399 7.51 2.99 -3.22
C GLN A 399 7.34 2.16 -4.50
N GLN A 400 7.45 2.81 -5.66
CA GLN A 400 7.31 2.16 -6.97
C GLN A 400 8.51 1.26 -7.31
N LEU A 401 9.73 1.64 -6.90
CA LEU A 401 10.91 0.78 -7.01
C LEU A 401 10.78 -0.44 -6.12
N LEU A 402 10.43 -0.26 -4.83
CA LEU A 402 10.18 -1.35 -3.89
C LEU A 402 9.15 -2.36 -4.44
N ALA A 403 8.12 -1.89 -5.13
CA ALA A 403 7.09 -2.74 -5.72
C ALA A 403 7.57 -3.55 -6.95
N ARG A 404 8.74 -3.24 -7.52
CA ARG A 404 9.31 -3.89 -8.71
C ARG A 404 10.51 -4.79 -8.42
N CYS A 405 10.86 -4.98 -7.16
CA CYS A 405 12.03 -5.76 -6.77
C CYS A 405 11.78 -7.26 -6.94
N ASP A 406 12.84 -7.97 -7.36
CA ASP A 406 12.86 -9.43 -7.40
C ASP A 406 12.88 -9.99 -5.97
N VAL A 407 13.67 -9.38 -5.08
CA VAL A 407 13.62 -9.63 -3.62
C VAL A 407 13.29 -8.35 -2.89
N LEU A 408 12.40 -8.41 -1.91
CA LEU A 408 11.99 -7.27 -1.09
C LEU A 408 12.02 -7.62 0.39
N VAL A 409 12.84 -6.91 1.17
CA VAL A 409 12.79 -6.91 2.63
C VAL A 409 11.98 -5.72 3.11
N VAL A 410 10.88 -5.97 3.81
CA VAL A 410 10.04 -4.93 4.43
C VAL A 410 10.22 -4.89 5.95
N SER A 411 9.98 -3.72 6.53
CA SER A 411 10.00 -3.45 7.97
C SER A 411 8.63 -2.97 8.45
N MET A 412 8.52 -2.60 9.72
CA MET A 412 7.32 -1.99 10.32
C MET A 412 7.04 -0.58 9.75
N SER A 413 6.67 -0.49 8.48
CA SER A 413 6.39 0.74 7.74
C SER A 413 5.17 0.60 6.84
N GLY A 414 4.33 1.62 6.80
CA GLY A 414 3.24 1.66 5.81
C GLY A 414 3.73 1.69 4.37
N LEU A 415 4.87 2.36 4.11
CA LEU A 415 5.41 2.57 2.77
C LEU A 415 5.77 1.23 2.09
N SER A 416 6.62 0.44 2.73
CA SER A 416 7.11 -0.83 2.19
C SER A 416 6.07 -1.95 2.20
N ARG A 417 5.14 -1.95 3.17
CA ARG A 417 4.00 -2.89 3.14
C ARG A 417 3.08 -2.63 1.97
N GLN A 418 2.76 -1.37 1.68
CA GLN A 418 1.95 -1.04 0.51
C GLN A 418 2.69 -1.31 -0.80
N ALA A 419 4.01 -1.08 -0.84
CA ALA A 419 4.82 -1.52 -1.97
C ALA A 419 4.73 -3.04 -2.17
N ALA A 420 4.79 -3.83 -1.09
CA ALA A 420 4.58 -5.28 -1.15
C ALA A 420 3.17 -5.63 -1.64
N TYR A 421 2.13 -4.91 -1.21
CA TYR A 421 0.76 -5.13 -1.72
C TYR A 421 0.69 -4.89 -3.23
N ILE A 422 1.20 -3.75 -3.70
CA ILE A 422 1.25 -3.36 -5.12
C ILE A 422 2.08 -4.35 -5.95
N ARG A 423 3.16 -4.89 -5.40
CA ARG A 423 4.06 -5.86 -6.05
C ARG A 423 3.35 -7.14 -6.52
N GLY A 424 2.22 -7.52 -5.94
CA GLY A 424 1.43 -8.62 -6.48
C GLY A 424 1.93 -10.05 -6.18
N THR A 425 3.11 -10.23 -5.58
CA THR A 425 3.71 -11.55 -5.30
C THR A 425 4.39 -11.66 -3.92
N ASP A 426 4.32 -12.86 -3.33
CA ASP A 426 5.01 -13.23 -2.08
C ASP A 426 6.39 -13.86 -2.34
N SER A 427 6.70 -14.25 -3.59
CA SER A 427 8.01 -14.81 -3.95
C SER A 427 9.09 -13.77 -3.67
N GLY A 428 10.17 -14.15 -2.97
CA GLY A 428 11.23 -13.21 -2.59
C GLY A 428 10.81 -12.11 -1.60
N LEU A 429 9.69 -12.26 -0.87
CA LEU A 429 9.27 -11.32 0.17
C LEU A 429 9.75 -11.74 1.56
N TYR A 430 10.47 -10.84 2.22
CA TYR A 430 11.01 -11.02 3.56
C TYR A 430 10.61 -9.88 4.48
N CYS A 431 10.56 -10.16 5.77
CA CYS A 431 10.16 -9.23 6.82
C CYS A 431 11.24 -9.18 7.89
N ILE A 432 11.71 -7.98 8.23
CA ILE A 432 12.50 -7.73 9.43
C ILE A 432 11.54 -7.47 10.60
N LEU A 433 11.66 -8.28 11.65
CA LEU A 433 10.87 -8.15 12.88
C LEU A 433 11.50 -7.12 13.83
N MET A 434 10.75 -6.71 14.86
CA MET A 434 11.28 -5.82 15.91
C MET A 434 12.39 -6.48 16.74
N THR A 435 12.51 -7.81 16.70
CA THR A 435 13.61 -8.58 17.30
C THR A 435 14.90 -8.54 16.48
N GLY A 436 14.86 -7.98 15.25
CA GLY A 436 15.96 -8.04 14.29
C GLY A 436 16.03 -9.34 13.50
N GLN A 437 15.12 -10.29 13.74
CA GLN A 437 15.04 -11.51 12.94
C GLN A 437 14.46 -11.23 11.55
N LEU A 438 15.07 -11.83 10.52
CA LEU A 438 14.54 -11.87 9.16
C LEU A 438 13.77 -13.18 8.95
N ILE A 439 12.55 -13.06 8.45
CA ILE A 439 11.71 -14.22 8.08
C ILE A 439 11.15 -14.03 6.67
N GLN A 440 10.92 -15.12 5.96
CA GLN A 440 10.06 -15.08 4.78
C GLN A 440 8.63 -14.80 5.24
N CYS A 441 7.91 -13.93 4.52
CA CYS A 441 6.57 -13.54 4.91
C CYS A 441 5.61 -13.46 3.71
N GLN A 442 4.31 -13.40 4.01
CA GLN A 442 3.23 -13.29 3.01
C GLN A 442 2.54 -11.94 3.16
N ARG A 443 2.15 -11.33 2.05
CA ARG A 443 1.49 -10.00 2.03
C ARG A 443 0.25 -9.96 2.91
N ARG A 444 -0.59 -11.00 2.84
CA ARG A 444 -1.82 -11.14 3.63
C ARG A 444 -1.61 -11.14 5.15
N HIS A 445 -0.39 -11.40 5.62
CA HIS A 445 -0.05 -11.44 7.05
C HIS A 445 0.71 -10.20 7.55
N LEU A 446 1.08 -9.26 6.66
CA LEU A 446 1.90 -8.10 7.04
C LEU A 446 1.20 -7.19 8.05
N ARG A 447 -0.14 -7.13 8.02
CA ARG A 447 -0.88 -6.33 9.00
C ARG A 447 -0.78 -6.92 10.40
N GLN A 448 -1.00 -8.23 10.53
CA GLN A 448 -0.94 -8.97 11.79
C GLN A 448 0.50 -8.98 12.32
N LEU A 449 1.47 -9.26 11.45
CA LEU A 449 2.89 -9.33 11.81
C LEU A 449 3.40 -8.03 12.44
N TYR A 450 2.91 -6.89 11.95
CA TYR A 450 3.31 -5.57 12.43
C TYR A 450 2.26 -4.91 13.34
N HIS A 451 1.29 -5.67 13.86
CA HIS A 451 0.25 -5.17 14.77
C HIS A 451 -0.40 -3.85 14.33
N VAL A 452 -0.63 -3.68 13.02
CA VAL A 452 -1.24 -2.46 12.53
C VAL A 452 -2.75 -2.54 12.65
N MET A 453 -3.28 -1.55 13.37
CA MET A 453 -4.70 -1.37 13.55
C MET A 453 -5.39 -1.29 12.18
N GLY A 454 -6.43 -2.10 12.05
CA GLY A 454 -7.42 -1.96 10.97
C GLY A 454 -8.34 -0.81 11.27
#